data_AF-A0A6C0JKA3-F1
#
_entry.id   AF-A0A6C0JKA3-F1
#
_cell.length_a   1.000
_cell.length_b   1.000
_cell.length_c   1.000
_cell.angle_alpha   90.00
_cell.angle_beta   90.00
_cell.angle_gamma   90.00
#
_symmetry.space_group_name_H-M   'P 1'
#
loop_
_entity.id
_entity.type
_entity.pdbx_description
1 polymer ?
#
loop_
_entity_poly.entity_id
_entity_poly.type
_entity_poly.pdbx_seq_one_letter_code
_entity_poly.pdbx_strand_id
1 'polypeptide(L)'
;MFTKLYLDTTNPKLQFSQLFHSPIFIPMMISLVVHTILYTLFCNMVSYIFFGKILSNVVNKRLIMFLIPIMFFGFIGRFIHVKDIYNAYNGDMNKTRNHLDKLYISWIFIS
;
A
#
# COMPACT_ATOMS: atom_id res chain seq x y z
N MET A 1 4.11 0.79 13.39
CA MET A 1 4.09 1.78 12.29
C MET A 1 3.06 1.43 11.22
N PHE A 2 3.18 0.27 10.56
CA PHE A 2 2.23 -0.18 9.52
C PHE A 2 0.78 -0.30 10.01
N THR A 3 0.54 -0.85 11.20
CA THR A 3 -0.83 -0.92 11.77
C THR A 3 -1.46 0.45 11.97
N LYS A 4 -0.68 1.44 12.41
CA LYS A 4 -1.17 2.82 12.58
C LYS A 4 -1.47 3.44 11.22
N LEU A 5 -0.55 3.32 10.26
CA LEU A 5 -0.75 3.77 8.89
C LEU A 5 -1.99 3.11 8.26
N TYR A 6 -2.21 1.82 8.50
CA TYR A 6 -3.43 1.11 8.10
C TYR A 6 -4.67 1.75 8.71
N LEU A 7 -4.71 1.93 10.03
CA LEU A 7 -5.87 2.52 10.71
C LEU A 7 -6.17 3.94 10.22
N ASP A 8 -5.14 4.73 9.95
CA ASP A 8 -5.24 6.11 9.45
C ASP A 8 -5.73 6.14 7.99
N THR A 9 -5.19 5.28 7.11
CA THR A 9 -5.57 5.19 5.69
C THR A 9 -6.87 4.40 5.44
N THR A 10 -7.37 3.70 6.45
CA THR A 10 -8.68 3.00 6.43
C THR A 10 -9.73 3.69 7.29
N ASN A 11 -9.49 4.94 7.70
CA ASN A 11 -10.50 5.74 8.38
C ASN A 11 -11.38 6.45 7.34
N PRO A 12 -12.65 6.05 7.14
CA PRO A 12 -13.52 6.64 6.13
C PRO A 12 -13.89 8.11 6.43
N LYS A 13 -13.78 8.53 7.71
CA LYS A 13 -14.04 9.91 8.14
C LYS A 13 -12.90 10.87 7.82
N LEU A 14 -11.73 10.35 7.43
CA LEU A 14 -10.56 11.15 7.11
C LEU A 14 -10.80 11.87 5.77
N GLN A 15 -10.49 13.17 5.70
CA GLN A 15 -10.56 13.92 4.45
C GLN A 15 -9.35 13.59 3.57
N PHE A 16 -9.53 13.66 2.24
CA PHE A 16 -8.45 13.31 1.31
C PHE A 16 -7.20 14.18 1.49
N SER A 17 -7.37 15.47 1.76
CA SER A 17 -6.27 16.40 2.07
C SER A 17 -5.42 15.96 3.27
N GLN A 18 -6.03 15.30 4.25
CA GLN A 18 -5.34 14.86 5.46
C GLN A 18 -4.35 13.72 5.20
N LEU A 19 -4.46 12.99 4.08
CA LEU A 19 -3.47 11.99 3.67
C LEU A 19 -2.09 12.61 3.40
N PHE A 20 -2.06 13.87 2.98
CA PHE A 20 -0.83 14.60 2.68
C PHE A 20 -0.28 15.36 3.89
N HIS A 21 -0.92 15.23 5.06
CA HIS A 21 -0.37 15.77 6.29
C HIS A 21 0.79 14.90 6.78
N SER A 22 1.84 15.55 7.28
CA SER A 22 3.06 14.95 7.83
C SER A 22 2.86 13.65 8.65
N PRO A 23 1.91 13.56 9.61
CA PRO A 23 1.73 12.36 10.43
C PRO A 23 1.32 11.10 9.65
N ILE A 24 0.70 11.23 8.47
CA ILE A 24 0.26 10.10 7.62
C ILE A 24 1.19 9.96 6.41
N PHE A 25 1.56 11.08 5.80
CA PHE A 25 2.39 11.11 4.61
C PHE A 25 3.78 10.48 4.83
N ILE A 26 4.47 10.82 5.94
CA ILE A 26 5.81 10.29 6.20
C ILE A 26 5.77 8.76 6.37
N PRO A 27 4.91 8.18 7.23
CA PRO A 27 4.80 6.72 7.32
C PRO A 27 4.39 6.06 5.99
N MET A 28 3.55 6.71 5.19
CA MET A 28 3.17 6.22 3.85
C MET A 28 4.38 6.14 2.93
N MET A 29 5.21 7.18 2.88
CA MET A 29 6.44 7.19 2.07
C MET A 29 7.45 6.14 2.53
N ILE A 30 7.60 5.96 3.85
CA ILE A 30 8.45 4.89 4.41
C ILE A 30 7.91 3.52 3.99
N SER A 31 6.59 3.31 4.11
CA SER A 31 5.94 2.07 3.69
C SER A 31 6.20 1.78 2.21
N LEU A 32 6.06 2.81 1.35
CA LEU A 32 6.30 2.69 -0.08
C LEU A 32 7.74 2.25 -0.37
N VAL A 33 8.73 2.86 0.28
CA VAL A 33 10.14 2.48 0.10
C VAL A 33 10.40 1.05 0.55
N VAL A 34 9.89 0.66 1.72
CA VAL A 34 10.05 -0.70 2.27
C VAL A 34 9.48 -1.74 1.31
N HIS A 35 8.24 -1.57 0.85
CA HIS A 35 7.61 -2.52 -0.06
C HIS A 35 8.29 -2.51 -1.43
N THR A 36 8.78 -1.37 -1.92
CA THR A 36 9.52 -1.31 -3.19
C THR A 36 10.80 -2.13 -3.13
N ILE A 37 11.52 -2.06 -2.00
CA ILE A 37 12.70 -2.89 -1.74
C ILE A 37 12.30 -4.37 -1.68
N LEU A 38 11.28 -4.72 -0.91
CA LEU A 38 10.82 -6.11 -0.77
C LEU A 38 10.39 -6.71 -2.10
N TYR A 39 9.62 -5.99 -2.92
CA TYR A 39 9.21 -6.43 -4.25
C TYR A 39 10.39 -6.56 -5.20
N THR A 40 11.33 -5.62 -5.17
CA THR A 40 12.56 -5.71 -5.98
C THR A 40 13.38 -6.94 -5.58
N LEU A 41 13.53 -7.21 -4.28
CA LEU A 41 14.22 -8.40 -3.78
C LEU A 41 13.48 -9.68 -4.19
N PHE A 42 12.15 -9.71 -4.10
CA PHE A 42 11.33 -10.83 -4.54
C PHE A 42 11.52 -11.12 -6.04
N CYS A 43 11.45 -10.10 -6.90
CA CYS A 43 11.69 -10.25 -8.33
C CYS A 43 13.10 -10.77 -8.64
N ASN A 44 14.13 -10.29 -7.91
CA ASN A 44 15.49 -10.77 -8.08
C ASN A 44 15.68 -12.20 -7.58
N MET A 45 15.02 -12.58 -6.48
CA MET A 45 15.00 -13.96 -5.98
C MET A 45 14.36 -14.90 -6.99
N VAL A 46 13.21 -14.53 -7.56
CA VAL A 46 12.55 -15.29 -8.63
C VAL A 46 13.48 -15.41 -9.84
N SER A 47 14.07 -14.30 -10.30
CA SER A 47 15.04 -14.34 -11.41
C SER A 47 16.21 -15.28 -11.13
N TYR A 48 16.72 -15.28 -9.91
CA TYR A 48 17.83 -16.15 -9.51
C TYR A 48 17.43 -17.63 -9.51
N ILE A 49 16.23 -17.98 -9.00
CA ILE A 49 15.73 -19.36 -8.97
C ILE A 49 15.53 -19.92 -10.39
N PHE A 50 14.97 -19.12 -11.31
CA PHE A 50 14.62 -19.60 -12.65
C PHE A 50 15.76 -19.49 -13.67
N PHE A 51 16.62 -18.47 -13.55
CA PHE A 51 17.64 -18.16 -14.55
C PHE A 51 19.07 -18.18 -14.00
N GLY A 52 19.26 -18.46 -12.70
CA GLY A 52 20.58 -18.50 -12.06
C GLY A 52 21.27 -17.15 -11.94
N LYS A 53 20.56 -16.04 -12.24
CA LYS A 53 21.13 -14.68 -12.30
C LYS A 53 20.15 -13.66 -11.73
N ILE A 54 20.71 -12.66 -11.06
CA ILE A 54 20.00 -11.47 -10.59
C ILE A 54 19.70 -10.58 -11.82
N LEU A 55 18.62 -9.79 -11.75
CA LEU A 55 18.27 -8.87 -12.82
C LEU A 55 19.38 -7.82 -13.04
N SER A 56 19.58 -7.39 -14.27
CA SER A 56 20.56 -6.34 -14.57
C SER A 56 20.18 -5.02 -13.90
N ASN A 57 21.19 -4.19 -13.62
CA ASN A 57 20.97 -2.88 -12.99
C ASN A 57 19.99 -1.99 -13.77
N VAL A 58 19.96 -2.11 -15.11
CA VAL A 58 19.02 -1.36 -15.96
C VAL A 58 17.59 -1.82 -15.72
N VAL A 59 17.36 -3.14 -15.62
CA VAL A 59 16.03 -3.71 -15.36
C VAL A 59 15.57 -3.38 -13.95
N ASN A 60 16.44 -3.52 -12.94
CA ASN A 60 16.13 -3.16 -11.55
C ASN A 60 15.76 -1.67 -11.40
N LYS A 61 16.47 -0.76 -12.08
CA LYS A 61 16.11 0.66 -12.08
C LYS A 61 14.72 0.92 -12.66
N ARG A 62 14.39 0.27 -13.79
CA ARG A 62 13.05 0.39 -14.40
C ARG A 62 11.97 -0.19 -13.47
N LEU A 63 12.22 -1.34 -12.86
CA LEU A 63 11.31 -1.99 -11.91
C LEU A 63 10.97 -1.05 -10.74
N ILE A 64 11.99 -0.49 -10.08
CA ILE A 64 11.81 0.47 -8.98
C ILE A 64 11.02 1.70 -9.44
N MET A 65 11.35 2.26 -10.61
CA MET A 65 10.69 3.44 -11.17
C MET A 65 9.19 3.21 -11.42
N PHE A 66 8.78 2.00 -11.77
CA PHE A 66 7.36 1.66 -11.96
C PHE A 66 6.66 1.25 -10.65
N LEU A 67 7.36 0.59 -9.73
CA LEU A 67 6.78 0.17 -8.45
C LEU A 67 6.36 1.37 -7.60
N ILE A 68 7.19 2.40 -7.52
CA ILE A 68 6.91 3.61 -6.72
C ILE A 68 5.53 4.23 -7.05
N PRO A 69 5.21 4.61 -8.30
CA PRO A 69 3.92 5.19 -8.63
C PRO A 69 2.77 4.19 -8.47
N ILE A 70 2.97 2.90 -8.83
CA ILE A 70 1.93 1.87 -8.67
C ILE A 70 1.50 1.76 -7.20
N MET A 71 2.45 1.73 -6.27
CA MET A 71 2.13 1.60 -4.85
C MET A 71 1.52 2.88 -4.29
N PHE A 72 2.02 4.04 -4.71
CA PHE A 72 1.42 5.33 -4.35
C PHE A 72 -0.06 5.41 -4.77
N PHE A 73 -0.37 5.08 -6.04
CA PHE A 73 -1.75 5.02 -6.51
C PHE A 73 -2.56 3.91 -5.83
N GLY A 74 -1.94 2.79 -5.48
CA GLY A 74 -2.56 1.72 -4.71
C GLY A 74 -3.00 2.14 -3.29
N PHE A 75 -2.25 3.04 -2.64
CA PHE A 75 -2.67 3.66 -1.38
C PHE A 75 -3.89 4.57 -1.56
N ILE A 76 -3.87 5.42 -2.59
CA ILE A 76 -5.00 6.33 -2.91
C ILE A 76 -6.26 5.53 -3.26
N GLY A 77 -6.13 4.52 -4.13
CA GLY A 77 -7.26 3.67 -4.55
C GLY A 77 -7.92 2.97 -3.36
N ARG A 78 -7.13 2.47 -2.41
CA ARG A 78 -7.66 1.88 -1.16
C ARG A 78 -8.40 2.89 -0.30
N PHE A 79 -7.86 4.10 -0.16
CA PHE A 79 -8.53 5.13 0.62
C PHE A 79 -9.89 5.51 0.02
N ILE A 80 -9.99 5.60 -1.30
CA ILE A 80 -11.26 5.82 -2.01
C ILE A 80 -12.20 4.64 -1.78
N HIS A 81 -11.71 3.41 -1.95
CA HIS A 81 -12.50 2.19 -1.75
C HIS A 81 -13.10 2.08 -0.34
N VAL A 82 -12.34 2.46 0.70
CA VAL A 82 -12.82 2.51 2.09
C VAL A 82 -14.01 3.46 2.24
N LYS A 83 -14.00 4.60 1.54
CA LYS A 83 -15.11 5.56 1.56
C LYS A 83 -16.33 5.02 0.83
N ASP A 84 -16.13 4.33 -0.28
CA ASP A 84 -17.22 3.69 -1.02
C ASP A 84 -17.92 2.62 -0.17
N ILE A 85 -17.15 1.79 0.55
CA ILE A 85 -17.69 0.80 1.49
C ILE A 85 -18.44 1.48 2.63
N TYR A 86 -17.90 2.55 3.20
CA TYR A 86 -18.54 3.29 4.27
C TYR A 86 -19.89 3.88 3.83
N ASN A 87 -19.94 4.44 2.62
CA ASN A 87 -21.16 4.95 2.04
C ASN A 87 -22.16 3.82 1.74
N ALA A 88 -21.69 2.67 1.23
CA ALA A 88 -22.52 1.50 0.97
C ALA A 88 -23.13 0.89 2.24
N TYR A 89 -22.44 1.00 3.38
CA TYR A 89 -22.96 0.60 4.69
C TYR A 89 -23.73 1.70 5.43
N ASN A 90 -24.20 2.74 4.72
CA ASN A 90 -24.98 3.84 5.28
C ASN A 90 -24.28 4.54 6.47
N GLY A 91 -22.95 4.62 6.45
CA GLY A 91 -22.16 5.24 7.51
C GLY A 91 -21.94 4.38 8.76
N ASP A 92 -22.24 3.08 8.72
CA ASP A 92 -21.96 2.17 9.83
C ASP A 92 -20.44 1.88 9.95
N MET A 93 -19.81 2.54 10.92
CA MET A 93 -18.38 2.38 11.21
C MET A 93 -18.01 0.96 11.64
N ASN A 94 -18.89 0.26 12.37
CA ASN A 94 -18.59 -1.06 12.92
C ASN A 94 -18.60 -2.11 11.81
N LYS A 95 -19.60 -2.06 10.92
CA LYS A 95 -19.65 -2.92 9.73
C LYS A 95 -18.50 -2.64 8.78
N THR A 96 -18.18 -1.37 8.55
CA THR A 96 -17.06 -0.95 7.70
C THR A 96 -15.74 -1.48 8.24
N ARG A 97 -15.47 -1.31 9.55
CA ARG A 97 -14.25 -1.78 10.19
C ARG A 97 -14.13 -3.31 10.17
N ASN A 98 -15.19 -4.03 10.53
CA ASN A 98 -15.22 -5.49 10.49
C ASN A 98 -14.99 -6.06 9.08
N HIS A 99 -15.41 -5.33 8.04
CA HIS A 99 -15.15 -5.72 6.66
C HIS A 99 -13.69 -5.47 6.27
N LEU A 100 -13.16 -4.28 6.58
CA LEU A 100 -11.79 -3.89 6.22
C LEU A 100 -10.73 -4.70 6.96
N ASP A 101 -10.96 -5.05 8.22
CA ASP A 101 -9.96 -5.76 9.03
C ASP A 101 -9.72 -7.20 8.53
N LYS A 102 -10.68 -7.79 7.82
CA LYS A 102 -10.45 -9.06 7.09
C LYS A 102 -9.45 -8.91 5.94
N LEU A 103 -9.32 -7.70 5.41
CA LEU A 103 -8.40 -7.35 4.33
C LEU A 103 -7.06 -6.82 4.86
N TYR A 104 -6.84 -6.80 6.18
CA TYR A 104 -5.61 -6.27 6.80
C TYR A 104 -4.33 -6.93 6.27
N ILE A 105 -4.34 -8.25 6.09
CA ILE A 105 -3.18 -9.00 5.57
C ILE A 105 -2.93 -8.62 4.11
N SER A 106 -3.98 -8.60 3.28
CA SER A 106 -3.86 -8.14 1.89
C SER A 106 -3.40 -6.69 1.83
N TRP A 107 -3.79 -5.85 2.79
CA TRP A 107 -3.32 -4.48 2.87
C TRP A 107 -1.81 -4.44 3.08
N ILE A 108 -1.29 -5.14 4.09
CA ILE A 108 0.15 -5.18 4.39
C ILE A 108 0.92 -5.68 3.18
N PHE A 109 0.47 -6.74 2.52
CA PHE A 109 1.26 -7.31 1.43
C PHE A 109 1.22 -6.48 0.16
N ILE A 110 0.09 -5.83 -0.16
CA ILE A 110 -0.13 -5.17 -1.47
C ILE A 110 0.18 -3.66 -1.40
N SER A 111 0.35 -3.06 -0.21
CA SER A 111 0.84 -1.67 -0.04
C SER A 111 2.31 -1.50 -0.32
#